data_AF-A0A7D3XWN9-F1
#
_entry.id   AF-A0A7D3XWN9-F1
#
_cell.length_a   1.000
_cell.length_b   1.000
_cell.length_c   1.000
_cell.angle_alpha   90.00
_cell.angle_beta   90.00
_cell.angle_gamma   90.00
#
_symmetry.space_group_name_H-M   'P 1'
#
loop_
_entity.id
_entity.type
_entity.pdbx_description
1 polymer ?
#
loop_
_entity_poly.entity_id
_entity_poly.type
_entity_poly.pdbx_seq_one_letter_code
_entity_poly.pdbx_strand_id
1 'polypeptide(L)'
;MDYPTTPALADRYTALVKTQWDLIHNPQSTTGIFDGMEEGASFFDGSWIILDEKHTRLFNHMFSNNNSTNHTYIDKVDKAKARNSEVKYVDLNYSEKEYKEWVNQWKVRTASSDEVVERIILKIKEASGGKKIDTLNLATKGIYVGKYKIDGVEYPVAIYSEKSTISNLKKVQVAEISDLEKEENRKHLRIEETYIKYLVLAFYEDNNPEPSLVIQVEKLGKVLIEITKTLWLKGLGIVKEDEQHREKPLPGDPLVNMEIQGTDPNNPNNRIGGTYGCVRYTNNKEKQNCDIWEENIKNFPHISGKNKVHDGIDLAADIGTPVFSIFKGIYHSGYSQTLGYYVIIASSKECHNLSFTNQEIFVCYGHLSSYKKDLEGKLIEAGAIIGYSGNSGNIASKISPWQYHLHITIYKGKISRFNRVNPINYFTTKFDNYGNKIF
;
A
#
# COMPACT_ATOMS: atom_id res chain seq x y z
N MET A 1 20.89 54.23 -5.99
CA MET A 1 21.21 52.87 -5.54
C MET A 1 20.60 51.92 -6.54
N ASP A 2 21.44 51.36 -7.39
CA ASP A 2 21.04 50.39 -8.41
C ASP A 2 20.73 49.03 -7.77
N TYR A 3 19.61 48.42 -8.18
CA TYR A 3 19.42 46.98 -8.15
C TYR A 3 18.96 46.53 -9.55
N PRO A 4 19.56 45.47 -10.12
CA PRO A 4 19.31 45.08 -11.50
C PRO A 4 18.02 44.27 -11.66
N THR A 5 17.45 44.39 -12.85
CA THR A 5 16.36 43.59 -13.40
C THR A 5 16.76 42.13 -13.64
N THR A 6 15.84 41.19 -13.37
CA THR A 6 15.78 39.88 -14.04
C THR A 6 14.33 39.40 -14.12
N PRO A 7 13.78 39.13 -15.32
CA PRO A 7 12.54 38.38 -15.51
C PRO A 7 12.83 36.89 -15.82
N ALA A 8 11.79 36.07 -15.71
CA ALA A 8 11.69 34.65 -16.12
C ALA A 8 12.06 33.57 -15.08
N LEU A 9 11.08 33.18 -14.27
CA LEU A 9 10.98 31.82 -13.71
C LEU A 9 9.56 31.43 -13.22
N ALA A 10 8.60 32.37 -13.19
CA ALA A 10 7.25 32.10 -12.71
C ALA A 10 6.28 31.48 -13.74
N ASP A 11 6.51 31.65 -15.05
CA ASP A 11 5.50 31.30 -16.08
C ASP A 11 5.59 29.87 -16.65
N ARG A 12 6.57 29.04 -16.24
CA ARG A 12 6.66 27.64 -16.70
C ARG A 12 6.04 26.62 -15.75
N TYR A 13 5.87 26.94 -14.47
CA TYR A 13 5.27 26.04 -13.48
C TYR A 13 3.74 26.06 -13.50
N THR A 14 3.11 27.18 -13.87
CA THR A 14 1.66 27.32 -13.97
C THR A 14 1.07 26.69 -15.24
N ALA A 15 1.84 26.63 -16.35
CA ALA A 15 1.37 26.05 -17.61
C ALA A 15 1.31 24.51 -17.59
N LEU A 16 2.25 23.85 -16.88
CA LEU A 16 2.27 22.38 -16.76
C LEU A 16 1.13 21.86 -15.89
N VAL A 17 0.78 22.59 -14.82
CA VAL A 17 -0.29 22.22 -13.88
C VAL A 17 -1.67 22.48 -14.48
N LYS A 18 -1.85 23.50 -15.34
CA LYS A 18 -3.14 23.80 -15.96
C LYS A 18 -3.56 22.77 -17.03
N THR A 19 -2.60 22.28 -17.81
CA THR A 19 -2.86 21.28 -18.86
C THR A 19 -3.29 19.92 -18.30
N GLN A 20 -2.84 19.58 -17.09
CA GLN A 20 -3.24 18.35 -16.38
C GLN A 20 -4.61 18.48 -15.71
N TRP A 21 -5.06 19.71 -15.42
CA TRP A 21 -6.35 19.99 -14.77
C TRP A 21 -7.53 19.92 -15.74
N ASP A 22 -7.35 20.39 -16.97
CA ASP A 22 -8.43 20.52 -17.96
C ASP A 22 -8.87 19.16 -18.59
N LEU A 23 -8.09 18.09 -18.42
CA LEU A 23 -8.43 16.74 -18.92
C LEU A 23 -9.39 15.95 -18.02
N ILE A 24 -9.62 16.39 -16.78
CA ILE A 24 -10.38 15.62 -15.78
C ILE A 24 -11.88 15.99 -15.77
N HIS A 25 -12.31 17.09 -16.41
CA HIS A 25 -13.65 17.65 -16.20
C HIS A 25 -14.52 17.89 -17.46
N ASN A 26 -14.49 17.01 -18.46
CA ASN A 26 -15.52 17.01 -19.50
C ASN A 26 -16.31 15.69 -19.57
N PRO A 27 -17.45 15.57 -18.85
CA PRO A 27 -18.25 14.35 -18.78
C PRO A 27 -19.11 14.06 -20.02
N GLN A 28 -19.08 14.90 -21.05
CA GLN A 28 -19.95 14.77 -22.23
C GLN A 28 -19.24 14.26 -23.49
N SER A 29 -17.94 13.92 -23.42
CA SER A 29 -17.22 13.25 -24.52
C SER A 29 -17.05 11.73 -24.33
N THR A 30 -17.54 11.17 -23.22
CA THR A 30 -17.25 9.77 -22.82
C THR A 30 -18.45 8.83 -22.92
N THR A 31 -19.64 9.30 -23.27
CA THR A 31 -20.88 8.49 -23.25
C THR A 31 -21.19 7.71 -24.53
N GLY A 32 -20.29 7.71 -25.52
CA GLY A 32 -20.47 6.96 -26.79
C GLY A 32 -19.39 5.94 -27.11
N ILE A 33 -18.45 5.67 -26.18
CA ILE A 33 -17.23 4.88 -26.44
C ILE A 33 -17.34 3.45 -25.89
N PHE A 34 -18.42 3.09 -25.20
CA PHE A 34 -18.48 1.86 -24.41
C PHE A 34 -19.16 0.64 -25.05
N ASP A 35 -19.75 0.76 -26.25
CA ASP A 35 -20.51 -0.36 -26.85
C ASP A 35 -19.96 -0.89 -28.18
N GLY A 36 -18.69 -0.61 -28.53
CA GLY A 36 -18.14 -1.06 -29.82
C GLY A 36 -16.62 -1.23 -29.92
N MET A 37 -15.90 -1.44 -28.82
CA MET A 37 -14.42 -1.48 -28.82
C MET A 37 -13.83 -2.70 -28.11
N GLU A 38 -14.35 -3.89 -28.44
CA GLU A 38 -13.74 -5.19 -28.07
C GLU A 38 -12.52 -5.55 -28.96
N GLU A 39 -12.12 -4.69 -29.91
CA GLU A 39 -10.94 -4.92 -30.78
C GLU A 39 -9.93 -3.74 -30.82
N GLY A 40 -9.90 -2.89 -29.78
CA GLY A 40 -9.13 -1.64 -29.78
C GLY A 40 -8.21 -1.40 -28.59
N ALA A 41 -7.56 -2.43 -28.04
CA ALA A 41 -6.65 -2.32 -26.89
C ALA A 41 -5.26 -1.73 -27.23
N SER A 42 -5.18 -0.64 -28.01
CA SER A 42 -3.88 -0.02 -28.38
C SER A 42 -3.78 1.51 -28.27
N PHE A 43 -4.81 2.24 -27.82
CA PHE A 43 -4.79 3.72 -27.88
C PHE A 43 -4.75 4.49 -26.55
N PHE A 44 -4.53 3.83 -25.41
CA PHE A 44 -4.25 4.50 -24.11
C PHE A 44 -2.93 4.07 -23.44
N ASP A 45 -2.13 3.23 -24.11
CA ASP A 45 -0.77 2.84 -23.68
C ASP A 45 0.24 3.41 -24.67
N GLY A 46 0.54 4.71 -24.54
CA GLY A 46 1.61 5.32 -25.31
C GLY A 46 2.94 4.70 -24.92
N SER A 47 3.42 3.72 -25.71
CA SER A 47 4.81 3.29 -25.89
C SER A 47 5.82 3.68 -24.80
N TRP A 48 5.61 3.28 -23.54
CA TRP A 48 6.65 3.36 -22.52
C TRP A 48 7.62 2.21 -22.74
N ILE A 49 8.78 2.51 -23.31
CA ILE A 49 9.87 1.54 -23.47
C ILE A 49 10.46 1.30 -22.08
N ILE A 50 10.31 0.08 -21.58
CA ILE A 50 10.88 -0.41 -20.32
C ILE A 50 12.18 -1.14 -20.64
N LEU A 51 13.30 -0.58 -20.18
CA LEU A 51 14.69 -0.92 -20.52
C LEU A 51 15.01 -0.72 -22.01
N ASP A 52 14.37 -1.51 -22.87
CA ASP A 52 14.43 -1.46 -24.33
C ASP A 52 13.19 -2.16 -24.94
N GLU A 53 13.04 -2.12 -26.26
CA GLU A 53 11.87 -2.67 -26.95
C GLU A 53 11.71 -4.19 -26.76
N LYS A 54 12.79 -4.96 -26.89
CA LYS A 54 12.76 -6.43 -26.76
C LYS A 54 12.29 -6.85 -25.37
N HIS A 55 12.79 -6.20 -24.31
CA HIS A 55 12.37 -6.44 -22.93
C HIS A 55 10.92 -5.99 -22.70
N THR A 56 10.53 -4.83 -23.23
CA THR A 56 9.14 -4.35 -23.14
C THR A 56 8.15 -5.37 -23.70
N ARG A 57 8.45 -5.97 -24.87
CA ARG A 57 7.62 -7.03 -25.47
C ARG A 57 7.52 -8.26 -24.57
N LEU A 58 8.65 -8.72 -24.03
CA LEU A 58 8.68 -9.85 -23.11
C LEU A 58 7.86 -9.58 -21.83
N PHE A 59 8.05 -8.42 -21.21
CA PHE A 59 7.36 -8.05 -19.96
C PHE A 59 5.87 -7.87 -20.18
N ASN A 60 5.45 -7.30 -21.30
CA ASN A 60 4.03 -7.20 -21.66
C ASN A 60 3.42 -8.58 -21.92
N HIS A 61 4.12 -9.47 -22.64
CA HIS A 61 3.65 -10.84 -22.86
C HIS A 61 3.49 -11.59 -21.55
N MET A 62 4.48 -11.47 -20.66
CA MET A 62 4.42 -12.10 -19.34
C MET A 62 3.30 -11.53 -18.48
N PHE A 63 3.15 -10.20 -18.41
CA PHE A 63 2.09 -9.56 -17.65
C PHE A 63 0.71 -9.98 -18.14
N SER A 64 0.45 -10.00 -19.45
CA SER A 64 -0.83 -10.37 -20.03
C SER A 64 -1.25 -11.82 -19.73
N ASN A 65 -0.29 -12.68 -19.34
CA ASN A 65 -0.50 -14.12 -19.08
C ASN A 65 -0.21 -14.53 -17.63
N ASN A 66 0.22 -13.60 -16.78
CA ASN A 66 0.58 -13.84 -15.38
C ASN A 66 0.41 -12.56 -14.55
N ASN A 67 -0.84 -12.25 -14.21
CA ASN A 67 -1.24 -11.13 -13.35
C ASN A 67 -2.40 -11.58 -12.43
N SER A 68 -2.89 -10.70 -11.58
CA SER A 68 -3.91 -10.98 -10.57
C SER A 68 -5.20 -11.58 -11.15
N THR A 69 -5.51 -11.28 -12.41
CA THR A 69 -6.72 -11.73 -13.12
C THR A 69 -6.45 -12.84 -14.15
N ASN A 70 -5.20 -13.09 -14.53
CA ASN A 70 -4.84 -14.12 -15.49
C ASN A 70 -3.62 -14.95 -15.03
N HIS A 71 -3.84 -16.23 -14.73
CA HIS A 71 -2.82 -17.16 -14.21
C HIS A 71 -2.35 -18.19 -15.26
N THR A 72 -2.47 -17.86 -16.55
CA THR A 72 -2.19 -18.78 -17.67
C THR A 72 -0.85 -19.54 -17.52
N TYR A 73 0.24 -18.87 -17.14
CA TYR A 73 1.53 -19.54 -16.99
C TYR A 73 1.65 -20.41 -15.74
N ILE A 74 1.05 -19.98 -14.62
CA ILE A 74 0.98 -20.80 -13.40
C ILE A 74 0.20 -22.08 -13.72
N ASP A 75 -0.97 -21.96 -14.34
CA ASP A 75 -1.79 -23.11 -14.76
C ASP A 75 -1.06 -24.04 -15.74
N LYS A 76 -0.28 -23.49 -16.67
CA LYS A 76 0.53 -24.28 -17.62
C LYS A 76 1.61 -25.06 -16.90
N VAL A 77 2.29 -24.44 -15.94
CA VAL A 77 3.32 -25.09 -15.11
C VAL A 77 2.70 -26.23 -14.30
N ASP A 78 1.57 -25.99 -13.64
CA ASP A 78 0.89 -27.00 -12.82
C ASP A 78 0.43 -28.19 -13.66
N LYS A 79 -0.18 -27.92 -14.82
CA LYS A 79 -0.57 -28.96 -15.79
C LYS A 79 0.64 -29.74 -16.31
N ALA A 80 1.76 -29.08 -16.58
CA ALA A 80 2.97 -29.74 -17.06
C ALA A 80 3.56 -30.67 -15.99
N LYS A 81 3.65 -30.21 -14.73
CA LYS A 81 4.15 -31.02 -13.60
C LYS A 81 3.23 -32.19 -13.28
N ALA A 82 1.91 -32.00 -13.35
CA ALA A 82 0.93 -33.06 -13.13
C ALA A 82 1.02 -34.18 -14.19
N ARG A 83 1.40 -33.84 -15.43
CA ARG A 83 1.59 -34.82 -16.51
C ARG A 83 2.94 -35.53 -16.43
N ASN A 84 4.00 -34.79 -16.11
CA ASN A 84 5.33 -35.32 -15.96
C ASN A 84 6.14 -34.43 -15.01
N SER A 85 6.47 -34.98 -13.84
CA SER A 85 7.23 -34.29 -12.79
C SER A 85 8.65 -33.89 -13.22
N GLU A 86 9.20 -34.48 -14.28
CA GLU A 86 10.52 -34.15 -14.81
C GLU A 86 10.52 -32.98 -15.80
N VAL A 87 9.35 -32.49 -16.23
CA VAL A 87 9.27 -31.33 -17.13
C VAL A 87 9.88 -30.13 -16.43
N LYS A 88 10.93 -29.56 -17.04
CA LYS A 88 11.74 -28.49 -16.42
C LYS A 88 11.25 -27.09 -16.76
N TYR A 89 10.44 -26.94 -17.81
CA TYR A 89 9.93 -25.66 -18.28
C TYR A 89 8.70 -25.80 -19.19
N VAL A 90 8.02 -24.68 -19.43
CA VAL A 90 7.01 -24.50 -20.47
C VAL A 90 7.41 -23.34 -21.39
N ASP A 91 7.02 -23.44 -22.67
CA ASP A 91 7.30 -22.42 -23.68
C ASP A 91 6.34 -21.22 -23.58
N LEU A 92 6.85 -20.03 -23.92
CA LEU A 92 6.05 -18.81 -23.96
C LEU A 92 5.05 -18.77 -25.12
N ASN A 93 5.35 -19.44 -26.23
CA ASN A 93 4.56 -19.43 -27.46
C ASN A 93 4.21 -18.01 -27.93
N TYR A 94 5.19 -17.11 -27.90
CA TYR A 94 5.00 -15.73 -28.34
C TYR A 94 4.83 -15.69 -29.87
N SER A 95 3.71 -15.11 -30.32
CA SER A 95 3.24 -15.18 -31.71
C SER A 95 3.51 -13.92 -32.53
N GLU A 96 3.73 -12.76 -31.90
CA GLU A 96 4.01 -11.52 -32.62
C GLU A 96 5.33 -11.60 -33.39
N LYS A 97 5.42 -10.87 -34.50
CA LYS A 97 6.55 -10.96 -35.45
C LYS A 97 7.82 -10.31 -34.91
N GLU A 98 7.68 -9.16 -34.27
CA GLU A 98 8.80 -8.38 -33.73
C GLU A 98 9.45 -9.12 -32.55
N TYR A 99 10.77 -9.25 -32.58
CA TYR A 99 11.54 -9.91 -31.52
C TYR A 99 11.10 -11.36 -31.21
N LYS A 100 10.35 -12.01 -32.11
CA LYS A 100 9.76 -13.34 -31.87
C LYS A 100 10.77 -14.38 -31.41
N GLU A 101 11.87 -14.47 -32.14
CA GLU A 101 12.95 -15.41 -31.85
C GLU A 101 13.59 -15.11 -30.51
N TRP A 102 13.75 -13.82 -30.18
CA TRP A 102 14.35 -13.37 -28.92
C TRP A 102 13.45 -13.64 -27.71
N VAL A 103 12.16 -13.35 -27.79
CA VAL A 103 11.21 -13.61 -26.70
C VAL A 103 11.09 -15.12 -26.47
N ASN A 104 10.99 -15.93 -27.53
CA ASN A 104 10.83 -17.38 -27.39
C ASN A 104 12.08 -18.15 -26.92
N GLN A 105 13.24 -17.47 -26.78
CA GLN A 105 14.40 -18.01 -26.07
C GLN A 105 14.09 -18.26 -24.59
N TRP A 106 13.24 -17.41 -24.01
CA TRP A 106 12.89 -17.45 -22.61
C TRP A 106 11.91 -18.58 -22.31
N LYS A 107 12.12 -19.25 -21.16
CA LYS A 107 11.33 -20.41 -20.74
C LYS A 107 10.79 -20.21 -19.33
N VAL A 108 9.49 -20.40 -19.14
CA VAL A 108 8.88 -20.38 -17.80
C VAL A 108 9.24 -21.68 -17.10
N ARG A 109 9.88 -21.59 -15.94
CA ARG A 109 10.41 -22.73 -15.20
C ARG A 109 9.33 -23.38 -14.34
N THR A 110 9.39 -24.70 -14.23
CA THR A 110 8.46 -25.49 -13.41
C THR A 110 8.94 -25.71 -11.97
N ALA A 111 10.20 -25.37 -11.68
CA ALA A 111 10.70 -25.36 -10.29
C ALA A 111 9.78 -24.48 -9.45
N SER A 112 9.38 -24.95 -8.25
CA SER A 112 8.38 -24.32 -7.37
C SER A 112 8.65 -22.82 -7.28
N SER A 113 7.81 -22.06 -7.98
CA SER A 113 8.15 -20.71 -8.36
C SER A 113 8.08 -19.76 -7.18
N ASP A 114 7.15 -19.97 -6.25
CA ASP A 114 7.06 -19.21 -5.00
C ASP A 114 8.33 -19.39 -4.14
N GLU A 115 8.81 -20.63 -3.96
CA GLU A 115 10.04 -20.92 -3.20
C GLU A 115 11.28 -20.29 -3.85
N VAL A 116 11.37 -20.34 -5.18
CA VAL A 116 12.49 -19.72 -5.90
C VAL A 116 12.42 -18.20 -5.81
N VAL A 117 11.23 -17.62 -5.98
CA VAL A 117 10.98 -16.17 -5.85
C VAL A 117 11.34 -15.71 -4.43
N GLU A 118 10.83 -16.38 -3.40
CA GLU A 118 11.12 -16.08 -2.01
C GLU A 118 12.62 -16.15 -1.71
N ARG A 119 13.29 -17.23 -2.12
CA ARG A 119 14.73 -17.40 -1.91
C ARG A 119 15.56 -16.30 -2.58
N ILE A 120 15.20 -15.88 -3.79
CA ILE A 120 15.91 -14.79 -4.50
C ILE A 120 15.69 -13.47 -3.77
N ILE A 121 14.44 -13.17 -3.38
CA ILE A 121 14.11 -11.94 -2.67
C ILE A 121 14.81 -11.90 -1.30
N LEU A 122 14.85 -13.00 -0.56
CA LEU A 122 15.57 -13.09 0.72
C LEU A 122 17.05 -12.78 0.57
N LYS A 123 17.73 -13.36 -0.43
CA LYS A 123 19.15 -13.04 -0.70
C LYS A 123 19.39 -11.56 -1.00
N ILE A 124 18.46 -10.93 -1.74
CA ILE A 124 18.54 -9.48 -2.01
C ILE A 124 18.34 -8.67 -0.73
N LYS A 125 17.45 -9.10 0.17
CA LYS A 125 17.16 -8.45 1.44
C LYS A 125 18.30 -8.58 2.45
N GLU A 126 18.91 -9.76 2.54
CA GLU A 126 19.97 -10.07 3.49
C GLU A 126 21.30 -9.37 3.17
N ALA A 127 21.54 -9.07 1.88
CA ALA A 127 22.72 -8.33 1.46
C ALA A 127 22.69 -6.90 2.00
N SER A 128 23.78 -6.48 2.64
CA SER A 128 23.96 -5.09 3.11
C SER A 128 24.27 -4.13 1.97
N GLY A 129 23.89 -2.86 2.11
CA GLY A 129 24.17 -1.80 1.14
C GLY A 129 25.63 -1.76 0.68
N GLY A 130 25.84 -1.76 -0.64
CA GLY A 130 27.16 -1.75 -1.28
C GLY A 130 27.89 -3.09 -1.29
N LYS A 131 27.37 -4.15 -0.64
CA LYS A 131 27.94 -5.50 -0.67
C LYS A 131 27.38 -6.32 -1.82
N LYS A 132 28.03 -7.45 -2.13
CA LYS A 132 27.55 -8.39 -3.13
C LYS A 132 26.36 -9.17 -2.59
N ILE A 133 25.36 -9.39 -3.45
CA ILE A 133 24.28 -10.33 -3.21
C ILE A 133 24.83 -11.73 -3.47
N ASP A 134 24.42 -12.68 -2.62
CA ASP A 134 24.83 -14.07 -2.72
C ASP A 134 24.55 -14.67 -4.10
N THR A 135 25.43 -15.56 -4.53
CA THR A 135 25.35 -16.18 -5.86
C THR A 135 23.98 -16.85 -6.07
N LEU A 136 23.38 -16.56 -7.23
CA LEU A 136 22.10 -17.13 -7.67
C LEU A 136 22.37 -18.19 -8.74
N ASN A 137 21.90 -19.41 -8.49
CA ASN A 137 21.95 -20.51 -9.44
C ASN A 137 20.55 -20.72 -10.02
N LEU A 138 20.36 -20.29 -11.25
CA LEU A 138 19.10 -20.26 -11.99
C LEU A 138 19.28 -20.93 -13.36
N ALA A 139 18.24 -20.93 -14.19
CA ALA A 139 18.34 -21.39 -15.57
C ALA A 139 18.62 -20.20 -16.49
N THR A 140 19.59 -20.33 -17.41
CA THR A 140 19.79 -19.34 -18.48
C THR A 140 18.49 -19.10 -19.24
N LYS A 141 18.13 -17.82 -19.45
CA LYS A 141 16.84 -17.40 -20.03
C LYS A 141 15.62 -18.00 -19.30
N GLY A 142 15.73 -18.19 -17.99
CA GLY A 142 14.66 -18.73 -17.15
C GLY A 142 13.75 -17.63 -16.59
N ILE A 143 12.44 -17.89 -16.60
CA ILE A 143 11.41 -17.06 -15.97
C ILE A 143 10.75 -17.86 -14.84
N TYR A 144 10.71 -17.30 -13.64
CA TYR A 144 10.08 -17.89 -12.46
C TYR A 144 8.87 -17.06 -12.08
N VAL A 145 7.66 -17.62 -12.20
CA VAL A 145 6.38 -16.92 -11.98
C VAL A 145 5.75 -17.34 -10.67
N GLY A 146 5.63 -16.45 -9.71
CA GLY A 146 5.09 -16.79 -8.40
C GLY A 146 4.36 -15.63 -7.76
N LYS A 147 4.10 -15.79 -6.47
CA LYS A 147 3.52 -14.77 -5.62
C LYS A 147 4.49 -14.42 -4.50
N TYR A 148 4.50 -13.15 -4.11
CA TYR A 148 5.30 -12.71 -2.98
C TYR A 148 4.55 -11.68 -2.16
N LYS A 149 4.64 -11.79 -0.83
CA LYS A 149 3.94 -10.91 0.10
C LYS A 149 4.89 -9.88 0.71
N ILE A 150 4.58 -8.60 0.54
CA ILE A 150 5.24 -7.46 1.20
C ILE A 150 4.18 -6.71 2.00
N ASP A 151 4.45 -6.49 3.30
CA ASP A 151 3.55 -5.76 4.22
C ASP A 151 2.08 -6.22 4.16
N GLY A 152 1.86 -7.53 4.04
CA GLY A 152 0.52 -8.13 4.02
C GLY A 152 -0.15 -8.15 2.65
N VAL A 153 0.39 -7.45 1.65
CA VAL A 153 -0.12 -7.43 0.27
C VAL A 153 0.58 -8.50 -0.56
N GLU A 154 -0.19 -9.38 -1.20
CA GLU A 154 0.32 -10.43 -2.09
C GLU A 154 0.37 -9.93 -3.53
N TYR A 155 1.53 -10.02 -4.16
CA TYR A 155 1.79 -9.56 -5.52
C TYR A 155 2.14 -10.73 -6.43
N PRO A 156 1.57 -10.79 -7.65
CA PRO A 156 2.12 -11.59 -8.73
C PRO A 156 3.49 -11.07 -9.17
N VAL A 157 4.47 -11.97 -9.29
CA VAL A 157 5.87 -11.67 -9.57
C VAL A 157 6.38 -12.58 -10.69
N ALA A 158 7.18 -12.01 -11.60
CA ALA A 158 7.99 -12.77 -12.54
C ALA A 158 9.46 -12.39 -12.36
N ILE A 159 10.34 -13.38 -12.13
CA ILE A 159 11.79 -13.19 -12.03
C ILE A 159 12.46 -13.77 -13.26
N TYR A 160 13.26 -12.96 -13.94
CA TYR A 160 13.98 -13.28 -15.16
C TYR A 160 15.46 -13.44 -14.84
N SER A 161 16.05 -14.50 -15.37
CA SER A 161 17.48 -14.78 -15.25
C SER A 161 18.11 -14.89 -16.62
N GLU A 162 19.07 -13.99 -16.89
CA GLU A 162 19.75 -13.96 -18.19
C GLU A 162 20.67 -15.18 -18.37
N LYS A 163 21.29 -15.61 -17.27
CA LYS A 163 22.27 -16.71 -17.22
C LYS A 163 22.08 -17.61 -16.00
N SER A 164 22.69 -18.78 -16.04
CA SER A 164 22.52 -19.81 -15.02
C SER A 164 23.23 -19.52 -13.68
N THR A 165 24.31 -18.76 -13.70
CA THR A 165 25.05 -18.39 -12.48
C THR A 165 25.28 -16.89 -12.47
N ILE A 166 24.71 -16.21 -11.47
CA ILE A 166 24.79 -14.77 -11.28
C ILE A 166 25.52 -14.53 -9.96
N SER A 167 26.72 -13.95 -9.99
CA SER A 167 27.63 -13.96 -8.83
C SER A 167 28.28 -12.62 -8.48
N ASN A 168 27.88 -11.52 -9.14
CA ASN A 168 28.44 -10.18 -8.91
C ASN A 168 27.39 -9.06 -8.88
N LEU A 169 26.15 -9.36 -8.46
CA LEU A 169 25.17 -8.30 -8.23
C LEU A 169 25.53 -7.53 -6.98
N LYS A 170 25.56 -6.21 -7.07
CA LYS A 170 25.78 -5.33 -5.92
C LYS A 170 24.43 -4.88 -5.36
N LYS A 171 24.30 -4.94 -4.04
CA LYS A 171 23.16 -4.36 -3.34
C LYS A 171 23.23 -2.84 -3.42
N VAL A 172 22.34 -2.24 -4.21
CA VAL A 172 22.07 -0.80 -4.12
C VAL A 172 21.23 -0.54 -2.89
N GLN A 173 21.65 0.42 -2.07
CA GLN A 173 20.90 0.91 -0.93
C GLN A 173 21.06 2.42 -0.83
N VAL A 174 19.94 3.15 -0.82
CA VAL A 174 19.87 4.61 -0.82
C VAL A 174 19.01 5.13 0.34
N ALA A 175 19.16 6.41 0.68
CA ALA A 175 18.27 7.07 1.65
C ALA A 175 16.96 7.49 0.97
N GLU A 176 17.05 8.10 -0.22
CA GLU A 176 15.90 8.60 -0.98
C GLU A 176 15.72 7.86 -2.30
N ILE A 177 14.48 7.68 -2.76
CA ILE A 177 14.18 7.00 -4.04
C ILE A 177 14.83 7.73 -5.22
N SER A 178 14.88 9.05 -5.19
CA SER A 178 15.49 9.88 -6.25
C SER A 178 16.98 9.61 -6.43
N ASP A 179 17.68 9.13 -5.40
CA ASP A 179 19.09 8.77 -5.48
C ASP A 179 19.33 7.54 -6.38
N LEU A 180 18.30 6.72 -6.64
CA LEU A 180 18.40 5.59 -7.57
C LEU A 180 18.67 6.04 -9.00
N GLU A 181 18.33 7.29 -9.35
CA GLU A 181 18.59 7.87 -10.68
C GLU A 181 20.04 8.31 -10.88
N LYS A 182 20.84 8.37 -9.80
CA LYS A 182 22.28 8.69 -9.89
C LYS A 182 23.01 7.58 -10.64
N GLU A 183 23.94 7.96 -11.52
CA GLU A 183 24.70 7.04 -12.37
C GLU A 183 25.39 5.90 -11.59
N GLU A 184 25.92 6.23 -10.41
CA GLU A 184 26.56 5.27 -9.51
C GLU A 184 25.64 4.13 -9.04
N ASN A 185 24.33 4.39 -8.97
CA ASN A 185 23.30 3.41 -8.60
C ASN A 185 22.66 2.78 -9.84
N ARG A 186 22.33 3.57 -10.86
CA ARG A 186 21.73 3.11 -12.12
C ARG A 186 22.54 2.02 -12.83
N LYS A 187 23.87 2.07 -12.73
CA LYS A 187 24.75 1.05 -13.31
C LYS A 187 24.66 -0.33 -12.65
N HIS A 188 24.04 -0.42 -11.46
CA HIS A 188 23.84 -1.67 -10.72
C HIS A 188 22.36 -2.04 -10.58
N LEU A 189 21.46 -1.05 -10.55
CA LEU A 189 20.02 -1.24 -10.39
C LEU A 189 19.25 -0.14 -11.15
N ARG A 190 18.39 -0.54 -12.08
CA ARG A 190 17.40 0.35 -12.70
C ARG A 190 16.00 -0.01 -12.23
N ILE A 191 15.22 1.01 -11.91
CA ILE A 191 13.82 0.88 -11.51
C ILE A 191 12.98 1.58 -12.55
N GLU A 192 12.14 0.82 -13.25
CA GLU A 192 11.28 1.35 -14.30
C GLU A 192 9.87 0.83 -14.14
N GLU A 193 8.88 1.58 -14.58
CA GLU A 193 7.49 1.22 -14.36
C GLU A 193 6.61 1.71 -15.49
N THR A 194 5.57 0.93 -15.77
CA THR A 194 4.45 1.41 -16.60
C THR A 194 3.49 2.21 -15.72
N TYR A 195 2.61 3.00 -16.32
CA TYR A 195 1.67 3.81 -15.55
C TYR A 195 0.79 2.96 -14.60
N ILE A 196 0.20 1.87 -15.11
CA ILE A 196 -0.77 1.05 -14.35
C ILE A 196 -0.44 -0.44 -14.22
N LYS A 197 0.43 -1.02 -15.05
CA LYS A 197 0.51 -2.49 -15.18
C LYS A 197 1.49 -3.11 -14.18
N TYR A 198 2.74 -2.69 -14.25
CA TYR A 198 3.83 -3.31 -13.51
C TYR A 198 5.01 -2.38 -13.26
N LEU A 199 5.79 -2.75 -12.25
CA LEU A 199 7.11 -2.24 -11.86
C LEU A 199 8.18 -3.27 -12.25
N VAL A 200 9.35 -2.79 -12.69
CA VAL A 200 10.52 -3.59 -13.03
C VAL A 200 11.72 -3.13 -12.22
N LEU A 201 12.40 -4.08 -11.58
CA LEU A 201 13.69 -3.90 -10.92
C LEU A 201 14.74 -4.71 -11.69
N ALA A 202 15.61 -4.03 -12.43
CA ALA A 202 16.62 -4.64 -13.28
C ALA A 202 18.01 -4.51 -12.62
N PHE A 203 18.61 -5.64 -12.26
CA PHE A 203 19.92 -5.71 -11.60
C PHE A 203 21.02 -6.05 -12.60
N TYR A 204 22.11 -5.30 -12.51
CA TYR A 204 23.27 -5.39 -13.39
C TYR A 204 24.49 -5.85 -12.60
N GLU A 205 25.25 -6.76 -13.19
CA GLU A 205 26.61 -7.05 -12.71
C GLU A 205 27.57 -5.97 -13.20
N ASP A 206 28.68 -5.78 -12.49
CA ASP A 206 29.70 -4.81 -12.85
C ASP A 206 30.16 -5.01 -14.31
N ASN A 207 30.14 -3.92 -15.08
CA ASN A 207 30.53 -3.86 -16.49
C ASN A 207 29.65 -4.69 -17.45
N ASN A 208 28.48 -5.16 -17.01
CA ASN A 208 27.51 -5.81 -17.90
C ASN A 208 26.45 -4.80 -18.36
N PRO A 209 26.31 -4.52 -19.67
CA PRO A 209 25.31 -3.59 -20.18
C PRO A 209 23.88 -4.17 -20.15
N GLU A 210 23.73 -5.49 -20.03
CA GLU A 210 22.44 -6.17 -20.01
C GLU A 210 22.09 -6.60 -18.56
N PRO A 211 20.80 -6.50 -18.16
CA PRO A 211 20.40 -6.89 -16.83
C PRO A 211 20.58 -8.41 -16.65
N SER A 212 21.23 -8.80 -15.56
CA SER A 212 21.49 -10.22 -15.27
C SER A 212 20.32 -10.87 -14.53
N LEU A 213 19.60 -10.09 -13.75
CA LEU A 213 18.40 -10.48 -13.02
C LEU A 213 17.37 -9.36 -13.14
N VAL A 214 16.13 -9.71 -13.48
CA VAL A 214 15.01 -8.75 -13.50
C VAL A 214 13.88 -9.27 -12.62
N ILE A 215 13.28 -8.38 -11.83
CA ILE A 215 12.06 -8.67 -11.07
C ILE A 215 10.95 -7.79 -11.63
N GLN A 216 9.91 -8.39 -12.16
CA GLN A 216 8.68 -7.72 -12.56
C GLN A 216 7.59 -7.98 -11.53
N VAL A 217 6.89 -6.93 -11.15
CA VAL A 217 5.86 -6.93 -10.11
C VAL A 217 4.62 -6.24 -10.65
N GLU A 218 3.46 -6.87 -10.53
CA GLU A 218 2.19 -6.20 -10.86
C GLU A 218 1.90 -5.02 -9.92
N LYS A 219 1.40 -3.92 -10.50
CA LYS A 219 0.82 -2.82 -9.75
C LYS A 219 -0.66 -3.11 -9.51
N LEU A 220 -1.01 -3.29 -8.24
CA LEU A 220 -2.40 -3.51 -7.83
C LEU A 220 -3.05 -2.14 -7.66
N GLY A 221 -4.26 -1.88 -8.17
CA GLY A 221 -5.15 -0.72 -7.86
C GLY A 221 -4.60 0.71 -8.07
N LYS A 222 -5.45 1.69 -8.44
CA LYS A 222 -4.99 3.07 -8.78
C LYS A 222 -4.19 3.79 -7.67
N VAL A 223 -4.60 3.67 -6.41
CA VAL A 223 -3.92 4.29 -5.25
C VAL A 223 -2.64 3.53 -4.87
N LEU A 224 -2.66 2.22 -5.08
CA LEU A 224 -1.55 1.34 -4.74
C LEU A 224 -0.43 1.37 -5.81
N ILE A 225 -0.59 2.12 -6.92
CA ILE A 225 0.44 2.32 -7.98
C ILE A 225 1.71 2.97 -7.42
N GLU A 226 1.60 4.13 -6.76
CA GLU A 226 2.76 4.85 -6.17
C GLU A 226 3.28 4.12 -4.93
N ILE A 227 2.38 3.46 -4.21
CA ILE A 227 2.68 2.67 -3.02
C ILE A 227 3.47 1.41 -3.38
N THR A 228 3.17 0.73 -4.50
CA THR A 228 3.82 -0.53 -4.88
C THR A 228 5.33 -0.35 -5.02
N LYS A 229 5.79 0.69 -5.73
CA LYS A 229 7.23 0.98 -5.86
C LYS A 229 7.88 1.20 -4.50
N THR A 230 7.27 2.05 -3.67
CA THR A 230 7.80 2.37 -2.34
C THR A 230 7.86 1.13 -1.43
N LEU A 231 6.79 0.34 -1.38
CA LEU A 231 6.73 -0.90 -0.60
C LEU A 231 7.79 -1.90 -1.05
N TRP A 232 7.94 -2.10 -2.36
CA TRP A 232 8.93 -3.03 -2.89
C TRP A 232 10.37 -2.58 -2.63
N LEU A 233 10.68 -1.30 -2.84
CA LEU A 233 12.02 -0.78 -2.57
C LEU A 233 12.38 -0.85 -1.08
N LYS A 234 11.44 -0.57 -0.18
CA LYS A 234 11.63 -0.69 1.27
C LYS A 234 11.67 -2.16 1.72
N GLY A 235 10.74 -2.98 1.25
CA GLY A 235 10.65 -4.41 1.57
C GLY A 235 11.87 -5.20 1.10
N LEU A 236 12.52 -4.75 0.04
CA LEU A 236 13.81 -5.27 -0.42
C LEU A 236 15.00 -4.66 0.35
N GLY A 237 14.83 -3.59 1.12
CA GLY A 237 15.93 -2.87 1.77
C GLY A 237 16.82 -2.07 0.81
N ILE A 238 16.29 -1.71 -0.37
CA ILE A 238 16.94 -0.83 -1.36
C ILE A 238 16.81 0.63 -0.93
N VAL A 239 15.66 1.02 -0.39
CA VAL A 239 15.52 2.30 0.30
C VAL A 239 15.62 2.00 1.78
N LYS A 240 16.52 2.69 2.49
CA LYS A 240 16.64 2.53 3.94
C LYS A 240 15.28 2.86 4.56
N GLU A 241 14.82 1.99 5.45
CA GLU A 241 13.76 2.38 6.36
C GLU A 241 14.34 3.42 7.31
N ASP A 242 14.20 4.68 6.94
CA ASP A 242 14.47 5.74 7.88
C ASP A 242 13.23 5.94 8.74
N GLU A 243 13.18 5.26 9.88
CA GLU A 243 12.16 5.53 10.92
C GLU A 243 12.21 7.00 11.39
N GLN A 244 13.30 7.73 11.12
CA GLN A 244 13.42 9.15 11.46
C GLN A 244 12.83 10.10 10.40
N HIS A 245 12.65 9.65 9.15
CA HIS A 245 12.13 10.50 8.05
C HIS A 245 10.76 10.08 7.49
N ARG A 246 10.08 9.05 8.04
CA ARG A 246 8.62 8.97 7.87
C ARG A 246 8.03 10.20 8.55
N GLU A 247 7.27 11.04 7.83
CA GLU A 247 6.49 12.10 8.47
C GLU A 247 5.80 11.49 9.69
N LYS A 248 6.09 12.03 10.87
CA LYS A 248 5.47 11.58 12.10
C LYS A 248 4.23 12.44 12.33
N PRO A 249 3.15 11.84 12.83
CA PRO A 249 2.01 12.63 13.27
C PRO A 249 2.44 13.58 14.39
N LEU A 250 1.64 14.62 14.64
CA LEU A 250 1.79 15.41 15.86
C LEU A 250 1.74 14.46 17.08
N PRO A 251 2.49 14.72 18.16
CA PRO A 251 2.43 13.88 19.35
C PRO A 251 0.97 13.67 19.80
N GLY A 252 0.53 12.43 19.99
CA GLY A 252 -0.87 12.12 20.35
C GLY A 252 -1.83 11.94 19.16
N ASP A 253 -1.37 12.13 17.92
CA ASP A 253 -2.15 11.80 16.74
C ASP A 253 -1.76 10.41 16.18
N PRO A 254 -2.72 9.59 15.74
CA PRO A 254 -2.48 8.24 15.21
C PRO A 254 -2.10 8.19 13.73
N LEU A 255 -2.29 9.28 12.98
CA LEU A 255 -2.04 9.39 11.54
C LEU A 255 -1.43 10.77 11.22
N VAL A 256 -0.60 10.83 10.17
CA VAL A 256 -0.02 12.11 9.69
C VAL A 256 -1.11 13.02 9.14
N ASN A 257 -1.98 12.47 8.28
CA ASN A 257 -3.16 13.19 7.81
C ASN A 257 -4.36 12.86 8.72
N MET A 258 -4.78 13.84 9.50
CA MET A 258 -5.88 13.72 10.45
C MET A 258 -7.16 14.28 9.84
N GLU A 259 -7.81 13.48 9.00
CA GLU A 259 -9.11 13.80 8.39
C GLU A 259 -10.18 12.80 8.81
N ILE A 260 -11.35 13.28 9.19
CA ILE A 260 -12.49 12.40 9.51
C ILE A 260 -13.11 11.89 8.23
N GLN A 261 -13.36 10.58 8.16
CA GLN A 261 -13.97 9.93 7.02
C GLN A 261 -15.46 10.27 6.90
N GLY A 262 -15.86 10.74 5.72
CA GLY A 262 -17.27 10.91 5.36
C GLY A 262 -17.99 9.57 5.14
N THR A 263 -19.25 9.50 5.55
CA THR A 263 -20.06 8.27 5.43
C THR A 263 -21.09 8.29 4.31
N ASP A 264 -21.35 9.46 3.71
CA ASP A 264 -22.36 9.64 2.66
C ASP A 264 -21.68 9.71 1.28
N PRO A 265 -21.92 8.74 0.36
CA PRO A 265 -21.35 8.78 -0.99
C PRO A 265 -21.78 9.99 -1.80
N ASN A 266 -22.97 10.55 -1.53
CA ASN A 266 -23.48 11.71 -2.26
C ASN A 266 -22.99 13.03 -1.69
N ASN A 267 -22.45 13.00 -0.46
CA ASN A 267 -21.81 14.14 0.16
C ASN A 267 -20.61 13.68 1.02
N PRO A 268 -19.48 13.31 0.38
CA PRO A 268 -18.30 12.81 1.08
C PRO A 268 -17.70 13.83 2.06
N ASN A 269 -17.99 15.13 1.86
CA ASN A 269 -17.59 16.21 2.76
C ASN A 269 -18.41 16.25 4.06
N ASN A 270 -19.51 15.50 4.16
CA ASN A 270 -20.23 15.32 5.41
C ASN A 270 -19.54 14.27 6.30
N ARG A 271 -18.67 14.78 7.18
CA ARG A 271 -17.81 13.99 8.08
C ARG A 271 -18.46 13.62 9.40
N ILE A 272 -19.65 14.16 9.69
CA ILE A 272 -20.36 13.95 10.96
C ILE A 272 -20.54 12.45 11.25
N GLY A 273 -20.89 11.65 10.25
CA GLY A 273 -21.09 10.21 10.43
C GLY A 273 -19.83 9.43 10.82
N GLY A 274 -18.63 9.99 10.61
CA GLY A 274 -17.36 9.42 11.05
C GLY A 274 -16.97 9.79 12.48
N THR A 275 -17.69 10.70 13.15
CA THR A 275 -17.41 11.15 14.53
C THR A 275 -18.02 10.24 15.59
N TYR A 276 -17.66 10.42 16.86
CA TYR A 276 -18.24 9.68 17.99
C TYR A 276 -19.59 10.27 18.42
N GLY A 277 -20.61 9.43 18.60
CA GLY A 277 -21.91 9.83 19.15
C GLY A 277 -23.12 9.24 18.41
N CYS A 278 -24.31 9.75 18.70
CA CYS A 278 -25.50 9.55 17.88
C CYS A 278 -25.41 10.44 16.63
N VAL A 279 -24.67 9.96 15.63
CA VAL A 279 -24.26 10.76 14.46
C VAL A 279 -24.64 10.14 13.11
N ARG A 280 -25.13 8.89 13.12
CA ARG A 280 -25.56 8.15 11.93
C ARG A 280 -27.08 8.01 11.89
N TYR A 281 -27.58 7.80 10.68
CA TYR A 281 -28.99 7.52 10.45
C TYR A 281 -29.18 6.07 9.98
N THR A 282 -30.26 5.43 10.42
CA THR A 282 -30.69 4.13 9.91
C THR A 282 -32.21 3.97 9.96
N ASN A 283 -32.77 3.35 8.93
CA ASN A 283 -34.16 2.92 8.90
C ASN A 283 -34.40 1.59 9.62
N ASN A 284 -33.33 0.85 9.97
CA ASN A 284 -33.46 -0.42 10.68
C ASN A 284 -33.66 -0.17 12.18
N LYS A 285 -34.87 -0.43 12.68
CA LYS A 285 -35.24 -0.22 14.08
C LYS A 285 -34.35 -0.97 15.08
N GLU A 286 -33.85 -2.15 14.74
CA GLU A 286 -32.94 -2.93 15.61
C GLU A 286 -31.56 -2.29 15.76
N LYS A 287 -31.18 -1.43 14.81
CA LYS A 287 -29.91 -0.69 14.81
C LYS A 287 -30.06 0.73 15.36
N GLN A 288 -31.27 1.16 15.68
CA GLN A 288 -31.52 2.43 16.34
C GLN A 288 -31.22 2.25 17.83
N ASN A 289 -30.20 2.95 18.32
CA ASN A 289 -29.63 2.63 19.63
C ASN A 289 -29.13 3.85 20.40
N CYS A 290 -29.49 5.07 20.01
CA CYS A 290 -28.99 6.28 20.69
C CYS A 290 -29.52 6.41 22.13
N ASP A 291 -30.80 6.16 22.36
CA ASP A 291 -31.43 6.25 23.68
C ASP A 291 -30.68 5.41 24.73
N ILE A 292 -30.33 4.16 24.38
CA ILE A 292 -29.56 3.25 25.25
C ILE A 292 -28.21 3.86 25.63
N TRP A 293 -27.55 4.56 24.71
CA TRP A 293 -26.25 5.17 24.99
C TRP A 293 -26.37 6.46 25.80
N GLU A 294 -27.39 7.26 25.56
CA GLU A 294 -27.65 8.51 26.30
C GLU A 294 -28.01 8.25 27.77
N GLU A 295 -28.77 7.19 28.04
CA GLU A 295 -29.09 6.76 29.41
C GLU A 295 -27.84 6.32 30.19
N ASN A 296 -26.85 5.73 29.50
CA ASN A 296 -25.68 5.10 30.14
C ASN A 296 -24.41 5.95 30.10
N ILE A 297 -24.34 6.96 29.24
CA ILE A 297 -23.16 7.83 29.09
C ILE A 297 -23.57 9.29 29.26
N LYS A 298 -23.13 9.88 30.36
CA LYS A 298 -23.38 11.29 30.66
C LYS A 298 -22.83 12.19 29.54
N ASN A 299 -23.67 13.12 29.06
CA ASN A 299 -23.34 14.07 27.99
C ASN A 299 -22.93 13.37 26.67
N PHE A 300 -23.57 12.25 26.33
CA PHE A 300 -23.35 11.58 25.05
C PHE A 300 -23.72 12.50 23.87
N PRO A 301 -22.83 12.71 22.89
CA PRO A 301 -23.10 13.61 21.77
C PRO A 301 -24.27 13.10 20.91
N HIS A 302 -25.25 13.96 20.64
CA HIS A 302 -26.38 13.67 19.77
C HIS A 302 -26.55 14.77 18.73
N ILE A 303 -26.58 14.37 17.45
CA ILE A 303 -26.88 15.28 16.33
C ILE A 303 -28.34 15.10 15.92
N SER A 304 -29.09 16.20 15.88
CA SER A 304 -30.52 16.18 15.56
C SER A 304 -30.81 15.42 14.25
N GLY A 305 -31.82 14.56 14.27
CA GLY A 305 -32.20 13.71 13.14
C GLY A 305 -31.34 12.46 12.94
N LYS A 306 -30.41 12.16 13.85
CA LYS A 306 -29.64 10.91 13.87
C LYS A 306 -30.24 9.96 14.89
N ASN A 307 -30.09 8.66 14.65
CA ASN A 307 -30.70 7.61 15.47
C ASN A 307 -29.83 6.36 15.62
N LYS A 308 -28.61 6.39 15.08
CA LYS A 308 -27.63 5.30 15.18
C LYS A 308 -26.31 5.82 15.72
N VAL A 309 -25.79 5.09 16.70
CA VAL A 309 -24.50 5.37 17.31
C VAL A 309 -23.35 4.98 16.40
N HIS A 310 -22.33 5.84 16.40
CA HIS A 310 -20.96 5.48 16.07
C HIS A 310 -20.12 5.56 17.36
N ASP A 311 -19.51 4.44 17.74
CA ASP A 311 -18.87 4.25 19.04
C ASP A 311 -17.35 4.49 19.03
N GLY A 312 -16.84 5.10 17.96
CA GLY A 312 -15.46 5.50 17.80
C GLY A 312 -15.34 6.70 16.86
N ILE A 313 -14.19 6.82 16.22
CA ILE A 313 -13.93 7.78 15.15
C ILE A 313 -13.33 7.04 13.95
N ASP A 314 -13.76 7.43 12.75
CA ASP A 314 -13.24 6.90 11.49
C ASP A 314 -12.36 7.99 10.86
N LEU A 315 -11.06 7.74 10.77
CA LEU A 315 -10.10 8.65 10.15
C LEU A 315 -9.77 8.14 8.75
N ALA A 316 -9.90 8.99 7.74
CA ALA A 316 -9.61 8.66 6.35
C ALA A 316 -8.15 8.18 6.20
N ALA A 317 -7.97 6.98 5.67
CA ALA A 317 -6.65 6.38 5.50
C ALA A 317 -6.70 5.30 4.42
N ASP A 318 -5.80 5.40 3.44
CA ASP A 318 -5.62 4.37 2.43
C ASP A 318 -5.12 3.06 3.05
N ILE A 319 -5.26 1.94 2.34
CA ILE A 319 -4.64 0.68 2.78
C ILE A 319 -3.12 0.84 2.79
N GLY A 320 -2.48 0.49 3.90
CA GLY A 320 -1.03 0.57 4.06
C GLY A 320 -0.53 1.88 4.66
N THR A 321 -1.39 2.82 5.06
CA THR A 321 -0.96 4.01 5.80
C THR A 321 -0.42 3.60 7.18
N PRO A 322 0.79 4.04 7.58
CA PRO A 322 1.32 3.74 8.91
C PRO A 322 0.42 4.29 10.02
N VAL A 323 0.15 3.45 11.02
CA VAL A 323 -0.65 3.82 12.20
C VAL A 323 0.26 3.91 13.41
N PHE A 324 0.12 4.99 14.16
CA PHE A 324 0.98 5.31 15.30
C PHE A 324 0.22 5.20 16.63
N SER A 325 0.93 4.78 17.68
CA SER A 325 0.38 4.76 19.03
C SER A 325 0.16 6.17 19.56
N ILE A 326 -1.04 6.44 20.09
CA ILE A 326 -1.39 7.74 20.67
C ILE A 326 -0.69 7.92 22.02
N PHE A 327 -0.62 6.85 22.80
CA PHE A 327 0.00 6.83 24.11
C PHE A 327 1.10 5.77 24.20
N LYS A 328 2.01 5.95 25.16
CA LYS A 328 2.84 4.86 25.64
C LYS A 328 1.94 3.80 26.27
N GLY A 329 2.25 2.52 26.14
CA GLY A 329 1.43 1.47 26.76
C GLY A 329 1.81 0.05 26.36
N ILE A 330 1.11 -0.93 26.92
CA ILE A 330 1.28 -2.34 26.58
C ILE A 330 0.50 -2.63 25.30
N TYR A 331 1.20 -3.22 24.33
CA TYR A 331 0.67 -3.56 23.03
C TYR A 331 -0.03 -4.92 23.03
N HIS A 332 -1.23 -4.97 22.47
CA HIS A 332 -1.98 -6.18 22.21
C HIS A 332 -2.52 -6.19 20.80
N SER A 333 -2.51 -7.33 20.14
CA SER A 333 -3.00 -7.50 18.77
C SER A 333 -3.99 -8.67 18.67
N GLY A 334 -4.88 -8.60 17.70
CA GLY A 334 -5.85 -9.65 17.49
C GLY A 334 -6.62 -9.52 16.18
N TYR A 335 -7.59 -10.42 16.02
CA TYR A 335 -8.53 -10.39 14.92
C TYR A 335 -9.96 -10.56 15.44
N SER A 336 -10.90 -9.81 14.89
CA SER A 336 -12.33 -10.06 15.07
C SER A 336 -13.07 -9.88 13.76
N GLN A 337 -14.24 -10.49 13.62
CA GLN A 337 -15.06 -10.32 12.42
C GLN A 337 -15.50 -8.86 12.21
N THR A 338 -15.70 -8.11 13.29
CA THR A 338 -16.18 -6.72 13.22
C THR A 338 -15.03 -5.77 12.93
N LEU A 339 -13.96 -5.79 13.73
CA LEU A 339 -12.84 -4.86 13.60
C LEU A 339 -11.77 -5.34 12.62
N GLY A 340 -11.86 -6.56 12.10
CA GLY A 340 -10.74 -7.16 11.37
C GLY A 340 -9.52 -7.33 12.25
N TYR A 341 -8.33 -7.14 11.67
CA TYR A 341 -7.10 -7.01 12.43
C TYR A 341 -7.14 -5.73 13.26
N TYR A 342 -6.83 -5.86 14.55
CA TYR A 342 -6.83 -4.73 15.46
C TYR A 342 -5.62 -4.75 16.39
N VAL A 343 -5.31 -3.58 16.91
CA VAL A 343 -4.34 -3.37 18.00
C VAL A 343 -5.04 -2.66 19.14
N ILE A 344 -4.74 -3.04 20.39
CA ILE A 344 -5.13 -2.33 21.60
C ILE A 344 -3.87 -1.91 22.34
N ILE A 345 -3.79 -0.63 22.70
CA ILE A 345 -2.75 -0.10 23.58
C ILE A 345 -3.36 0.16 24.94
N ALA A 346 -2.94 -0.61 25.94
CA ALA A 346 -3.31 -0.42 27.35
C ALA A 346 -2.33 0.54 28.00
N SER A 347 -2.80 1.74 28.33
CA SER A 347 -1.96 2.83 28.85
C SER A 347 -2.35 3.16 30.28
N SER A 348 -1.44 2.90 31.22
CA SER A 348 -1.61 3.32 32.61
C SER A 348 -1.55 4.85 32.75
N LYS A 349 -1.94 5.35 33.93
CA LYS A 349 -1.85 6.77 34.26
C LYS A 349 -0.47 7.36 33.98
N GLU A 350 0.58 6.65 34.38
CA GLU A 350 1.98 7.06 34.23
C GLU A 350 2.42 7.07 32.76
N CYS A 351 1.77 6.24 31.92
CA CYS A 351 2.09 6.13 30.50
C CYS A 351 1.39 7.17 29.63
N HIS A 352 0.10 7.45 29.84
CA HIS A 352 -0.61 8.46 29.05
C HIS A 352 -0.43 9.89 29.58
N ASN A 353 -0.09 10.07 30.87
CA ASN A 353 0.17 11.36 31.51
C ASN A 353 -0.91 12.44 31.22
N LEU A 354 -2.19 12.04 31.28
CA LEU A 354 -3.32 12.94 31.00
C LEU A 354 -3.78 13.56 32.33
N SER A 355 -3.78 14.89 32.41
CA SER A 355 -4.14 15.61 33.64
C SER A 355 -5.61 15.47 34.04
N PHE A 356 -6.49 15.19 33.08
CA PHE A 356 -7.94 15.12 33.31
C PHE A 356 -8.45 13.72 33.71
N THR A 357 -7.57 12.72 33.81
CA THR A 357 -7.97 11.36 34.20
C THR A 357 -6.85 10.61 34.93
N ASN A 358 -7.22 9.89 35.99
CA ASN A 358 -6.34 8.97 36.71
C ASN A 358 -6.60 7.49 36.35
N GLN A 359 -7.54 7.23 35.43
CA GLN A 359 -7.93 5.88 35.03
C GLN A 359 -7.10 5.42 33.84
N GLU A 360 -6.84 4.12 33.76
CA GLU A 360 -6.24 3.48 32.59
C GLU A 360 -7.02 3.80 31.32
N ILE A 361 -6.31 3.99 30.21
CA ILE A 361 -6.87 4.26 28.90
C ILE A 361 -6.53 3.11 27.97
N PHE A 362 -7.54 2.58 27.28
CA PHE A 362 -7.34 1.60 26.23
C PHE A 362 -7.67 2.24 24.89
N VAL A 363 -6.71 2.26 23.97
CA VAL A 363 -6.94 2.74 22.60
C VAL A 363 -6.95 1.55 21.67
N CYS A 364 -8.08 1.32 21.00
CA CYS A 364 -8.28 0.25 20.03
C CYS A 364 -8.23 0.83 18.61
N TYR A 365 -7.42 0.22 17.75
CA TYR A 365 -7.21 0.56 16.36
C TYR A 365 -7.72 -0.59 15.50
N GLY A 366 -8.76 -0.37 14.70
CA GLY A 366 -9.42 -1.39 13.90
C GLY A 366 -9.17 -1.24 12.40
N HIS A 367 -9.64 -2.24 11.66
CA HIS A 367 -9.59 -2.37 10.21
C HIS A 367 -8.18 -2.40 9.62
N LEU A 368 -7.17 -2.79 10.40
CA LEU A 368 -5.78 -2.80 9.95
C LEU A 368 -5.57 -3.80 8.81
N SER A 369 -4.63 -3.53 7.91
CA SER A 369 -4.16 -4.52 6.92
C SER A 369 -3.14 -5.47 7.54
N SER A 370 -2.33 -4.94 8.47
CA SER A 370 -1.35 -5.70 9.23
C SER A 370 -1.01 -4.99 10.54
N TYR A 371 -0.41 -5.73 11.46
CA TYR A 371 0.09 -5.24 12.74
C TYR A 371 1.45 -5.86 13.07
N LYS A 372 2.21 -5.23 13.97
CA LYS A 372 3.55 -5.69 14.39
C LYS A 372 3.45 -6.80 15.44
N LYS A 373 3.38 -8.06 15.00
CA LYS A 373 3.22 -9.24 15.88
C LYS A 373 4.35 -9.39 16.91
N ASP A 374 5.55 -8.91 16.59
CA ASP A 374 6.71 -8.92 17.48
C ASP A 374 6.59 -7.93 18.66
N LEU A 375 5.58 -7.05 18.67
CA LEU A 375 5.29 -6.12 19.77
C LEU A 375 4.31 -6.69 20.80
N GLU A 376 3.73 -7.88 20.59
CA GLU A 376 2.74 -8.47 21.50
C GLU A 376 3.24 -8.54 22.95
N GLY A 377 2.46 -7.96 23.88
CA GLY A 377 2.76 -7.88 25.30
C GLY A 377 3.89 -6.92 25.69
N LYS A 378 4.50 -6.21 24.74
CA LYS A 378 5.60 -5.27 25.01
C LYS A 378 5.08 -3.88 25.35
N LEU A 379 5.83 -3.18 26.20
CA LEU A 379 5.68 -1.74 26.40
C LEU A 379 6.24 -1.00 25.17
N ILE A 380 5.41 -0.15 24.56
CA ILE A 380 5.78 0.69 23.42
C ILE A 380 5.65 2.16 23.77
N GLU A 381 6.43 3.01 23.10
CA GLU A 381 6.36 4.47 23.28
C GLU A 381 5.22 5.10 22.46
N ALA A 382 4.76 6.27 22.89
CA ALA A 382 3.87 7.10 22.07
C ALA A 382 4.57 7.47 20.75
N GLY A 383 3.83 7.46 19.65
CA GLY A 383 4.37 7.69 18.31
C GLY A 383 5.13 6.49 17.72
N ALA A 384 5.14 5.32 18.37
CA ALA A 384 5.64 4.09 17.74
C ALA A 384 4.65 3.59 16.67
N ILE A 385 5.16 3.02 15.57
CA ILE A 385 4.33 2.38 14.55
C ILE A 385 3.79 1.07 15.10
N ILE A 386 2.48 0.90 15.07
CA ILE A 386 1.78 -0.27 15.63
C ILE A 386 1.23 -1.22 14.56
N GLY A 387 1.10 -0.72 13.34
CA GLY A 387 0.56 -1.45 12.19
C GLY A 387 0.28 -0.51 11.03
N TYR A 388 -0.57 -0.98 10.12
CA TYR A 388 -0.94 -0.25 8.93
C TYR A 388 -2.46 -0.32 8.72
N SER A 389 -3.07 0.79 8.33
CA SER A 389 -4.51 0.85 8.00
C SER A 389 -4.85 -0.12 6.87
N GLY A 390 -6.12 -0.49 6.79
CA GLY A 390 -6.60 -1.47 5.84
C GLY A 390 -8.11 -1.42 5.69
N ASN A 391 -8.68 -2.55 5.30
CA ASN A 391 -10.12 -2.76 5.18
C ASN A 391 -10.53 -4.13 5.76
N SER A 392 -9.78 -4.66 6.72
CA SER A 392 -10.08 -5.99 7.27
C SER A 392 -11.35 -5.99 8.14
N GLY A 393 -12.06 -7.12 8.15
CA GLY A 393 -13.34 -7.29 8.85
C GLY A 393 -14.53 -7.32 7.87
N ASN A 394 -15.63 -7.96 8.28
CA ASN A 394 -16.73 -8.36 7.40
C ASN A 394 -17.46 -7.18 6.72
N ILE A 395 -17.49 -6.03 7.37
CA ILE A 395 -18.13 -4.81 6.86
C ILE A 395 -17.10 -3.99 6.09
N ALA A 396 -15.94 -3.72 6.71
CA ALA A 396 -14.88 -2.92 6.10
C ALA A 396 -14.37 -3.52 4.78
N SER A 397 -14.35 -4.85 4.64
CA SER A 397 -13.88 -5.50 3.40
C SER A 397 -14.82 -5.30 2.20
N LYS A 398 -16.00 -4.72 2.42
CA LYS A 398 -17.05 -4.51 1.41
C LYS A 398 -17.29 -3.03 1.11
N ILE A 399 -16.62 -2.12 1.82
CA ILE A 399 -16.77 -0.68 1.57
C ILE A 399 -15.97 -0.28 0.33
N SER A 400 -16.39 0.81 -0.31
CA SER A 400 -15.67 1.34 -1.46
C SER A 400 -14.32 1.94 -1.06
N PRO A 401 -13.31 1.96 -1.95
CA PRO A 401 -11.98 2.48 -1.63
C PRO A 401 -11.94 3.91 -1.07
N TRP A 402 -12.84 4.79 -1.52
CA TRP A 402 -12.94 6.16 -1.00
C TRP A 402 -13.37 6.25 0.48
N GLN A 403 -13.84 5.14 1.06
CA GLN A 403 -14.23 5.02 2.47
C GLN A 403 -13.20 4.28 3.30
N TYR A 404 -12.02 3.95 2.77
CA TYR A 404 -10.99 3.31 3.59
C TYR A 404 -10.58 4.24 4.73
N HIS A 405 -10.53 3.66 5.93
CA HIS A 405 -10.35 4.41 7.16
C HIS A 405 -9.69 3.55 8.24
N LEU A 406 -9.07 4.24 9.18
CA LEU A 406 -8.70 3.72 10.48
C LEU A 406 -9.85 3.97 11.46
N HIS A 407 -10.44 2.90 12.01
CA HIS A 407 -11.42 3.01 13.08
C HIS A 407 -10.70 3.06 14.43
N ILE A 408 -10.98 4.07 15.26
CA ILE A 408 -10.39 4.21 16.59
C ILE A 408 -11.48 4.26 17.66
N THR A 409 -11.36 3.41 18.67
CA THR A 409 -12.17 3.47 19.88
C THR A 409 -11.28 3.74 21.08
N ILE A 410 -11.68 4.66 21.97
CA ILE A 410 -11.00 4.87 23.25
C ILE A 410 -11.93 4.46 24.39
N TYR A 411 -11.40 3.67 25.33
CA TYR A 411 -12.08 3.25 26.55
C TYR A 411 -11.40 3.85 27.78
N LYS A 412 -12.21 4.27 28.75
CA LYS A 412 -11.75 4.78 30.04
C LYS A 412 -11.97 3.76 31.17
N GLY A 413 -10.91 3.35 31.83
CA GLY A 413 -10.88 2.46 33.00
C GLY A 413 -11.03 0.98 32.70
N LYS A 414 -11.86 0.58 31.73
CA LYS A 414 -12.00 -0.82 31.28
C LYS A 414 -12.58 -0.90 29.87
N ILE A 415 -12.28 -1.99 29.17
CA ILE A 415 -12.83 -2.27 27.83
C ILE A 415 -14.27 -2.76 27.96
N SER A 416 -15.22 -1.82 27.91
CA SER A 416 -16.65 -2.14 27.86
C SER A 416 -17.43 -1.08 27.06
N ARG A 417 -18.57 -1.47 26.49
CA ARG A 417 -19.41 -0.63 25.62
C ARG A 417 -19.63 0.79 26.14
N PHE A 418 -20.07 0.94 27.39
CA PHE A 418 -20.40 2.24 27.99
C PHE A 418 -19.23 2.96 28.65
N ASN A 419 -18.02 2.39 28.56
CA ASN A 419 -16.78 3.05 28.98
C ASN A 419 -16.07 3.74 27.82
N ARG A 420 -16.68 3.72 26.63
CA ARG A 420 -16.18 4.42 25.45
C ARG A 420 -16.37 5.91 25.60
N VAL A 421 -15.40 6.66 25.09
CA VAL A 421 -15.32 8.11 25.19
C VAL A 421 -14.96 8.69 23.84
N ASN A 422 -15.29 9.97 23.62
CA ASN A 422 -14.97 10.64 22.37
C ASN A 422 -13.44 10.69 22.13
N PRO A 423 -12.92 10.03 21.08
CA PRO A 423 -11.48 9.99 20.81
C PRO A 423 -10.85 11.36 20.52
N ILE A 424 -11.63 12.32 19.98
CA ILE A 424 -11.14 13.67 19.66
C ILE A 424 -10.56 14.39 20.90
N ASN A 425 -11.05 14.05 22.09
CA ASN A 425 -10.55 14.63 23.35
C ASN A 425 -9.11 14.19 23.69
N TYR A 426 -8.59 13.18 23.01
CA TYR A 426 -7.28 12.57 23.26
C TYR A 426 -6.27 12.85 22.14
N PHE A 427 -6.71 13.43 21.02
CA PHE A 427 -5.86 13.82 19.90
C PHE A 427 -5.26 15.21 20.11
N THR A 428 -4.15 15.48 19.44
CA THR A 428 -3.60 16.83 19.34
C THR A 428 -4.33 17.61 18.26
N THR A 429 -4.54 17.01 17.09
CA THR A 429 -5.38 17.61 16.04
C THR A 429 -6.80 17.83 16.55
N LYS A 430 -7.36 19.02 16.28
CA LYS A 430 -8.72 19.40 16.69
C LYS A 430 -9.67 19.50 15.50
N PHE A 431 -10.94 19.18 15.77
CA PHE A 431 -12.01 19.19 14.78
C PHE A 431 -13.17 20.07 15.25
N ASP A 432 -13.87 20.67 14.29
CA ASP A 432 -15.13 21.38 14.55
C ASP A 432 -16.30 20.40 14.71
N ASN A 433 -17.49 20.94 14.99
CA ASN A 433 -18.71 20.14 15.16
C ASN A 433 -19.19 19.46 13.87
N TYR A 434 -18.60 19.79 12.71
CA TYR A 434 -18.89 19.17 11.42
C TYR A 434 -17.82 18.13 11.02
N GLY A 435 -16.76 17.97 11.83
CA GLY A 435 -15.66 17.05 11.58
C GLY A 435 -14.57 17.62 10.67
N ASN A 436 -14.54 18.94 10.46
CA ASN A 436 -13.45 19.60 9.73
C ASN A 436 -12.28 19.86 10.67
N LYS A 437 -11.05 19.65 10.18
CA LYS A 437 -9.82 19.94 10.91
C LYS A 437 -9.70 21.46 11.14
N ILE A 438 -9.41 21.86 12.37
CA ILE A 438 -9.21 23.27 12.77
C ILE A 438 -7.73 23.57 12.97
N PHE A 439 -7.01 22.66 13.64
CA PHE A 439 -5.63 22.81 14.08
C PHE A 439 -4.94 21.46 14.00
#